data_AF-A0A6V7YDD8-F1
#
_entry.id   AF-A0A6V7YDD8-F1
#
_cell.length_a   1.000
_cell.length_b   1.000
_cell.length_c   1.000
_cell.angle_alpha   90.00
_cell.angle_beta   90.00
_cell.angle_gamma   90.00
#
_symmetry.space_group_name_H-M   'P 1'
#
loop_
_entity.id
_entity.type
_entity.pdbx_description
1 polymer ?
#
loop_
_entity_poly.entity_id
_entity_poly.type
_entity_poly.pdbx_seq_one_letter_code
_entity_poly.pdbx_strand_id
1 'polypeptide(L)'
;MLDDEFMGSKSECNFDKREECSEKGSLYCVLCESKATSWLRKITTGVSEINATIHNYSFDLAFVAYPWERNSEQILNFIKSEESLNEIDNFILNFTEQFGTNLQFDRFGMINSLSGYRATIRINELIAENKNKFRLVLLTLKLWARNHFIYNGKLGFFSGTSLVILVTKIIVDFNSTKMTIYQILAKFFDVYTYKKINNIDDNSNNKQKIEEHLENELEPISITEETNENIEELREAIDWNETKERESRNKLYINNNEVLRDQIIETQKFLEKAISPYVKQILEKEINGKQLLLEKVLEKNSKMEKHTKLVWPIITPGLPKQNAGFNINMSTRKIIWREMKGAHDFMKTNVKNALKAKSKIAKNLDGNHLKNQWGGLINGGEFKDKYDQFLAIVCTYNPTSEYGDEFCDFSTTRIRLQLLFSIETEIDAICHANLQKPIRDKKQCPKEFRKKGWVCIIWLVGIDFGINGKDKNISSQNLVNIS
;
A
#
# COMPACT_ATOMS: atom_id res chain seq x y z
N MET A 1 27.35 -11.12 5.88
CA MET A 1 28.00 -11.92 6.95
C MET A 1 27.12 -12.06 8.17
N LEU A 2 26.59 -10.98 8.79
CA LEU A 2 25.72 -11.12 9.97
C LEU A 2 24.34 -11.74 9.69
N ASP A 3 23.78 -11.46 8.50
CA ASP A 3 22.48 -11.99 8.09
C ASP A 3 22.47 -13.50 7.89
N ASP A 4 23.56 -14.08 7.36
CA ASP A 4 23.63 -15.52 7.09
C ASP A 4 23.90 -16.34 8.35
N GLU A 5 24.65 -15.78 9.32
CA GLU A 5 24.87 -16.45 10.60
C GLU A 5 23.58 -16.49 11.46
N PHE A 6 22.80 -15.39 11.47
CA PHE A 6 21.56 -15.34 12.24
C PHE A 6 20.37 -16.00 11.52
N MET A 7 20.18 -15.73 10.22
CA MET A 7 19.06 -16.29 9.45
C MET A 7 19.36 -17.66 8.84
N GLY A 8 20.60 -18.13 8.87
CA GLY A 8 21.03 -19.34 8.18
C GLY A 8 21.13 -19.17 6.66
N SER A 9 21.95 -19.99 6.01
CA SER A 9 22.10 -20.07 4.55
C SER A 9 21.04 -20.94 3.87
N LYS A 10 20.36 -21.82 4.62
CA LYS A 10 19.28 -22.66 4.07
C LYS A 10 18.04 -21.83 3.73
N SER A 11 17.51 -22.05 2.54
CA SER A 11 16.25 -21.46 2.08
C SER A 11 15.01 -22.26 2.52
N GLU A 12 15.18 -23.55 2.84
CA GLU A 12 14.07 -24.48 3.05
C GLU A 12 14.24 -25.39 4.26
N CYS A 13 13.16 -25.53 5.02
CA CYS A 13 13.05 -26.41 6.17
C CYS A 13 12.34 -27.71 5.79
N ASN A 14 13.00 -28.85 6.00
CA ASN A 14 12.36 -30.15 5.88
C ASN A 14 11.65 -30.52 7.20
N PHE A 15 10.34 -30.27 7.26
CA PHE A 15 9.54 -30.56 8.46
C PHE A 15 9.36 -32.05 8.77
N ASP A 16 9.60 -32.93 7.80
CA ASP A 16 9.60 -34.40 7.98
C ASP A 16 10.94 -34.89 8.55
N LYS A 17 12.04 -34.18 8.23
CA LYS A 17 13.40 -34.49 8.67
C LYS A 17 14.05 -33.29 9.37
N ARG A 18 13.47 -32.95 10.53
CA ARG A 18 13.82 -31.76 11.33
C ARG A 18 15.27 -31.71 11.80
N GLU A 19 15.98 -32.83 11.82
CA GLU A 19 17.37 -32.93 12.34
C GLU A 19 18.46 -32.59 11.29
N GLU A 20 18.09 -32.25 10.05
CA GLU A 20 19.06 -32.03 8.96
C GLU A 20 19.52 -30.57 8.80
N CYS A 21 19.33 -29.68 9.78
CA CYS A 21 19.85 -28.31 9.70
C CYS A 21 21.37 -28.29 9.94
N SER A 22 22.15 -28.06 8.89
CA SER A 22 23.62 -28.12 8.92
C SER A 22 24.27 -26.97 9.70
N GLU A 23 23.52 -25.89 9.97
CA GLU A 23 24.00 -24.67 10.63
C GLU A 23 23.44 -24.58 12.05
N LYS A 24 24.04 -25.34 12.96
CA LYS A 24 23.62 -25.33 14.36
C LYS A 24 23.80 -23.93 14.95
N GLY A 25 22.68 -23.29 15.29
CA GLY A 25 22.66 -22.02 16.03
C GLY A 25 21.91 -20.86 15.37
N SER A 26 21.59 -20.92 14.06
CA SER A 26 20.80 -19.87 13.42
C SER A 26 19.33 -19.91 13.89
N LEU A 27 18.66 -18.75 13.96
CA LEU A 27 17.26 -18.68 14.39
C LEU A 27 16.36 -19.51 13.44
N TYR A 28 16.66 -19.49 12.15
CA TYR A 28 15.93 -20.28 11.16
C TYR A 28 16.04 -21.79 11.45
N CYS A 29 17.25 -22.30 11.73
CA CYS A 29 17.44 -23.70 12.08
C CYS A 29 16.74 -24.06 13.39
N VAL A 30 16.85 -23.22 14.42
CA VAL A 30 16.15 -23.43 15.72
C VAL A 30 14.64 -23.53 15.52
N LEU A 31 14.06 -22.65 14.69
CA LEU A 31 12.64 -22.70 14.37
C LEU A 31 12.28 -23.93 13.54
N CYS A 32 13.15 -24.36 12.62
CA CYS A 32 12.94 -25.55 11.78
C CYS A 32 12.91 -26.85 12.59
N GLU A 33 13.86 -26.97 13.53
CA GLU A 33 13.99 -28.11 14.45
C GLU A 33 12.82 -28.20 15.44
N SER A 34 12.20 -27.06 15.80
CA SER A 34 11.10 -27.01 16.75
C SER A 34 9.84 -27.71 16.23
N LYS A 35 9.37 -28.73 16.97
CA LYS A 35 8.11 -29.46 16.68
C LYS A 35 6.86 -28.56 16.67
N ALA A 36 6.93 -27.38 17.29
CA ALA A 36 5.84 -26.42 17.28
C ALA A 36 5.68 -25.71 15.93
N THR A 37 6.74 -25.67 15.13
CA THR A 37 6.75 -24.98 13.85
C THR A 37 6.25 -25.90 12.74
N SER A 38 5.28 -25.40 11.98
CA SER A 38 4.60 -26.12 10.90
C SER A 38 4.90 -25.54 9.51
N TRP A 39 5.40 -24.31 9.45
CA TRP A 39 5.77 -23.64 8.21
C TRP A 39 6.81 -22.54 8.49
N LEU A 40 7.75 -22.34 7.57
CA LEU A 40 8.82 -21.36 7.65
C LEU A 40 9.19 -20.84 6.27
N ARG A 41 9.47 -19.54 6.19
CA ARG A 41 9.96 -18.88 4.98
C ARG A 41 10.89 -17.73 5.36
N LYS A 42 12.03 -17.63 4.66
CA LYS A 42 12.94 -16.48 4.75
C LYS A 42 12.58 -15.46 3.67
N ILE A 43 12.53 -14.19 4.04
CA ILE A 43 12.41 -13.06 3.11
C ILE A 43 13.63 -12.17 3.30
N THR A 44 14.40 -11.96 2.24
CA THR A 44 15.66 -11.19 2.26
C THR A 44 15.58 -9.85 1.53
N THR A 45 14.39 -9.49 1.03
CA THR A 45 14.18 -8.27 0.25
C THR A 45 13.40 -7.24 1.06
N GLY A 46 13.88 -5.99 1.10
CA GLY A 46 13.22 -4.92 1.83
C GLY A 46 13.54 -5.00 3.32
N VAL A 47 12.57 -5.42 4.14
CA VAL A 47 12.82 -5.76 5.54
C VAL A 47 13.08 -7.26 5.62
N SER A 48 14.30 -7.64 6.00
CA SER A 48 14.64 -9.05 6.17
C SER A 48 13.84 -9.66 7.33
N GLU A 49 13.06 -10.70 7.04
CA GLU A 49 12.19 -11.36 8.03
C GLU A 49 12.15 -12.88 7.86
N ILE A 50 11.82 -13.58 8.96
CA ILE A 50 11.44 -14.99 8.95
C ILE A 50 9.93 -15.05 9.22
N ASN A 51 9.17 -15.49 8.23
CA ASN A 51 7.76 -15.81 8.44
C ASN A 51 7.66 -17.24 8.96
N ALA A 52 6.88 -17.47 10.01
CA ALA A 52 6.75 -18.77 10.65
C ALA A 52 5.29 -19.04 11.04
N THR A 53 4.85 -20.30 10.98
CA THR A 53 3.63 -20.74 11.65
C THR A 53 3.99 -21.64 12.82
N ILE A 54 3.86 -21.11 14.04
CA ILE A 54 4.23 -21.78 15.29
C ILE A 54 2.95 -21.99 16.11
N HIS A 55 2.64 -23.23 16.48
CA HIS A 55 1.38 -23.59 17.15
C HIS A 55 0.13 -23.05 16.42
N ASN A 56 0.13 -23.07 15.08
CA ASN A 56 -0.94 -22.53 14.21
C ASN A 56 -1.13 -21.00 14.27
N TYR A 57 -0.22 -20.26 14.91
CA TYR A 57 -0.17 -18.81 14.84
C TYR A 57 0.91 -18.39 13.85
N SER A 58 0.56 -17.44 12.97
CA SER A 58 1.51 -16.86 12.03
C SER A 58 2.29 -15.72 12.68
N PHE A 59 3.60 -15.74 12.50
CA PHE A 59 4.56 -14.76 13.00
C PHE A 59 5.40 -14.23 11.84
N ASP A 60 5.62 -12.92 11.83
CA ASP A 60 6.58 -12.25 10.96
C ASP A 60 7.70 -11.73 11.88
N LEU A 61 8.87 -12.36 11.80
CA LEU A 61 9.99 -12.11 12.70
C LEU A 61 11.05 -11.27 11.98
N ALA A 62 11.07 -9.97 12.24
CA ALA A 62 12.15 -9.08 11.83
C ALA A 62 13.25 -9.05 12.90
N PHE A 63 14.47 -8.67 12.52
CA PHE A 63 15.61 -8.56 13.43
C PHE A 63 16.45 -7.32 13.12
N VAL A 64 17.24 -6.90 14.10
CA VAL A 64 18.20 -5.81 14.00
C VAL A 64 19.50 -6.30 14.63
N ALA A 65 20.56 -6.40 13.83
CA ALA A 65 21.88 -6.79 14.30
C ALA A 65 22.72 -5.54 14.56
N TYR A 66 23.11 -5.29 15.81
CA TYR A 66 23.94 -4.15 16.19
C TYR A 66 25.39 -4.58 16.43
N PRO A 67 26.40 -3.91 15.89
CA PRO A 67 27.80 -4.30 16.04
C PRO A 67 28.24 -4.18 17.50
N TRP A 68 28.40 -5.34 18.12
CA TRP A 68 28.56 -5.61 19.55
C TRP A 68 29.95 -5.32 20.13
N GLU A 69 30.86 -4.69 19.38
CA GLU A 69 32.27 -4.71 19.77
C GLU A 69 32.57 -4.03 21.11
N ARG A 70 31.66 -3.25 21.70
CA ARG A 70 31.79 -2.79 23.09
C ARG A 70 30.42 -2.67 23.81
N ASN A 71 30.14 -3.63 24.69
CA ASN A 71 29.27 -3.55 25.87
C ASN A 71 27.82 -4.10 25.77
N SER A 72 27.67 -5.38 26.13
CA SER A 72 26.37 -6.06 26.35
C SER A 72 25.39 -5.33 27.29
N GLU A 73 25.91 -4.43 28.13
CA GLU A 73 25.15 -3.61 29.05
C GLU A 73 24.26 -2.57 28.33
N GLN A 74 24.65 -2.06 27.16
CA GLN A 74 23.82 -1.12 26.38
C GLN A 74 22.56 -1.80 25.83
N ILE A 75 22.66 -3.04 25.37
CA ILE A 75 21.49 -3.81 24.91
C ILE A 75 20.58 -4.14 26.10
N LEU A 76 21.17 -4.56 27.22
CA LEU A 76 20.39 -4.80 28.44
C LEU A 76 19.73 -3.53 28.94
N ASN A 77 20.39 -2.37 28.83
CA ASN A 77 19.81 -1.08 29.17
C ASN A 77 18.70 -0.70 28.18
N PHE A 78 18.88 -0.88 26.87
CA PHE A 78 17.84 -0.67 25.85
C PHE A 78 16.61 -1.58 26.08
N ILE A 79 16.83 -2.84 26.45
CA ILE A 79 15.75 -3.79 26.80
C ILE A 79 15.06 -3.37 28.11
N LYS A 80 15.83 -2.85 29.09
CA LYS A 80 15.31 -2.41 30.39
C LYS A 80 14.70 -1.01 30.37
N SER A 81 15.03 -0.15 29.41
CA SER A 81 14.68 1.27 29.37
C SER A 81 13.24 1.54 28.90
N GLU A 82 12.31 0.60 29.14
CA GLU A 82 10.87 0.67 28.82
C GLU A 82 10.49 1.68 27.71
N GLU A 83 10.36 1.23 26.46
CA GLU A 83 9.76 2.00 25.36
C GLU A 83 10.22 3.49 25.22
N SER A 84 11.40 3.88 25.72
CA SER A 84 11.88 5.26 25.61
C SER A 84 12.21 5.61 24.17
N LEU A 85 11.46 6.54 23.58
CA LEU A 85 11.69 7.02 22.21
C LEU A 85 13.10 7.57 22.01
N ASN A 86 13.66 8.25 23.01
CA ASN A 86 14.99 8.83 22.93
C ASN A 86 16.08 7.76 22.81
N GLU A 87 15.96 6.65 23.54
CA GLU A 87 16.92 5.54 23.46
C GLU A 87 16.84 4.84 22.10
N ILE A 88 15.63 4.68 21.56
CA ILE A 88 15.43 4.13 20.21
C ILE A 88 15.98 5.06 19.14
N ASP A 89 15.75 6.37 19.27
CA ASP A 89 16.27 7.37 18.33
C ASP A 89 17.80 7.39 18.36
N ASN A 90 18.41 7.42 19.55
CA ASN A 90 19.86 7.32 19.71
C ASN A 90 20.44 6.03 19.09
N PHE A 91 19.75 4.91 19.24
CA PHE A 91 20.15 3.65 18.62
C PHE A 91 20.14 3.74 17.09
N ILE A 92 19.07 4.27 16.50
CA ILE A 92 18.93 4.44 15.04
C ILE A 92 20.01 5.37 14.50
N LEU A 93 20.31 6.45 15.24
CA LEU A 93 21.33 7.43 14.88
C LEU A 93 22.73 6.81 14.90
N ASN A 94 23.13 6.19 16.02
CA ASN A 94 24.44 5.54 16.13
C ASN A 94 24.62 4.45 15.07
N PHE A 95 23.57 3.67 14.80
CA PHE A 95 23.59 2.66 13.74
C PHE A 95 23.82 3.28 12.36
N THR A 96 23.14 4.40 12.07
CA THR A 96 23.27 5.12 10.79
C THR A 96 24.64 5.78 10.63
N GLU A 97 25.18 6.40 11.69
CA GLU A 97 26.52 7.00 11.68
C GLU A 97 27.62 5.96 11.47
N GLN A 98 27.54 4.83 12.18
CA GLN A 98 28.58 3.81 12.13
C GLN A 98 28.67 3.10 10.78
N PHE A 99 27.53 2.88 10.12
CA PHE A 99 27.47 2.11 8.88
C PHE A 99 27.24 2.97 7.63
N GLY A 100 27.01 4.26 7.81
CA GLY A 100 26.73 5.21 6.74
C GLY A 100 25.30 5.16 6.23
N THR A 101 24.97 6.05 5.30
CA THR A 101 23.65 6.16 4.67
C THR A 101 23.55 5.35 3.37
N ASN A 102 24.69 4.90 2.83
CA ASN A 102 24.80 4.12 1.60
C ASN A 102 24.90 2.61 1.90
N LEU A 103 24.00 2.17 2.77
CA LEU A 103 23.95 0.80 3.27
C LEU A 103 23.57 -0.16 2.14
N GLN A 104 24.22 -1.33 2.08
CA GLN A 104 23.71 -2.45 1.29
C GLN A 104 22.26 -2.77 1.76
N PHE A 105 21.47 -3.36 0.87
CA PHE A 105 20.02 -3.57 1.04
C PHE A 105 19.61 -4.22 2.39
N ASP A 106 20.51 -4.99 3.00
CA ASP A 106 20.33 -5.67 4.28
C ASP A 106 20.15 -4.71 5.47
N ARG A 107 21.00 -3.68 5.59
CA ARG A 107 21.02 -2.83 6.80
C ARG A 107 19.96 -1.74 6.80
N PHE A 108 19.52 -1.27 5.63
CA PHE A 108 18.37 -0.35 5.57
C PHE A 108 17.08 -1.06 6.00
N GLY A 109 16.96 -2.37 5.73
CA GLY A 109 15.88 -3.21 6.24
C GLY A 109 15.81 -3.22 7.77
N MET A 110 16.96 -3.30 8.44
CA MET A 110 17.05 -3.26 9.92
C MET A 110 16.61 -1.91 10.50
N ILE A 111 17.04 -0.79 9.89
CA ILE A 111 16.58 0.55 10.28
C ILE A 111 15.06 0.66 10.16
N ASN A 112 14.48 0.12 9.08
CA ASN A 112 13.03 0.14 8.87
C ASN A 112 12.27 -0.71 9.90
N SER A 113 12.82 -1.85 10.31
CA SER A 113 12.26 -2.65 11.42
C SER A 113 12.18 -1.85 12.70
N LEU A 114 13.26 -1.15 13.06
CA LEU A 114 13.32 -0.34 14.28
C LEU A 114 12.42 0.91 14.19
N SER A 115 12.36 1.55 13.02
CA SER A 115 11.43 2.65 12.74
C SER A 115 9.97 2.23 12.93
N GLY A 116 9.59 1.02 12.50
CA GLY A 116 8.25 0.47 12.70
C GLY A 116 7.91 0.27 14.19
N TYR A 117 8.86 -0.24 14.97
CA TYR A 117 8.73 -0.38 16.43
C TYR A 117 8.59 0.99 17.10
N ARG A 118 9.48 1.92 16.80
CA ARG A 118 9.47 3.31 17.30
C ARG A 118 8.15 4.02 16.99
N ALA A 119 7.67 3.93 15.75
CA ALA A 119 6.40 4.54 15.34
C ALA A 119 5.21 3.98 16.14
N THR A 120 5.23 2.69 16.49
CA THR A 120 4.16 2.07 17.29
C THR A 120 4.14 2.62 18.72
N ILE A 121 5.31 2.74 19.35
CA ILE A 121 5.45 3.38 20.67
C ILE A 121 4.94 4.81 20.62
N ARG A 122 5.40 5.60 19.64
CA ARG A 122 4.99 6.99 19.49
C ARG A 122 3.48 7.13 19.31
N ILE A 123 2.87 6.28 18.49
CA ILE A 123 1.42 6.26 18.33
C ILE A 123 0.72 5.92 19.65
N ASN A 124 1.22 4.95 20.41
CA ASN A 124 0.65 4.59 21.72
C ASN A 124 0.67 5.76 22.71
N GLU A 125 1.76 6.53 22.77
CA GLU A 125 1.84 7.76 23.58
C GLU A 125 0.77 8.77 23.15
N LEU A 126 0.68 9.06 21.85
CA LEU A 126 -0.24 10.06 21.28
C LEU A 126 -1.71 9.71 21.52
N ILE A 127 -2.04 8.43 21.63
CA ILE A 127 -3.42 7.96 21.84
C ILE A 127 -3.68 7.50 23.28
N ALA A 128 -2.77 7.72 24.23
CA ALA A 128 -2.85 7.11 25.57
C ALA A 128 -4.23 7.31 26.23
N GLU A 129 -4.78 8.53 26.18
CA GLU A 129 -6.11 8.85 26.72
C GLU A 129 -7.29 8.28 25.91
N ASN A 130 -7.06 7.88 24.66
CA ASN A 130 -8.09 7.49 23.70
C ASN A 130 -7.91 6.05 23.17
N LYS A 131 -7.08 5.22 23.82
CA LYS A 131 -6.68 3.88 23.33
C LYS A 131 -7.86 2.98 22.95
N ASN A 132 -8.90 2.93 23.79
CA ASN A 132 -10.09 2.11 23.51
C ASN A 132 -10.90 2.64 22.31
N LYS A 133 -11.09 3.96 22.22
CA LYS A 133 -11.79 4.58 21.09
C LYS A 133 -11.00 4.39 19.80
N PHE A 134 -9.69 4.62 19.84
CA PHE A 134 -8.76 4.38 18.74
C PHE A 134 -8.90 2.95 18.19
N ARG A 135 -8.83 1.93 19.08
CA ARG A 135 -8.95 0.53 18.68
C ARG A 135 -10.26 0.23 17.97
N LEU A 136 -11.38 0.74 18.49
CA LEU A 136 -12.71 0.50 17.91
C LEU A 136 -12.90 1.25 16.59
N VAL A 137 -12.44 2.50 16.48
CA VAL A 137 -12.45 3.27 15.23
C VAL A 137 -11.60 2.57 14.18
N LEU A 138 -10.37 2.20 14.52
CA LEU A 138 -9.44 1.51 13.62
C LEU A 138 -10.00 0.15 13.16
N LEU A 139 -10.58 -0.64 14.06
CA LEU A 139 -11.22 -1.90 13.71
C LEU A 139 -12.37 -1.69 12.73
N THR A 140 -13.21 -0.68 13.00
CA THR A 140 -14.34 -0.32 12.13
C THR A 140 -13.86 0.08 10.74
N LEU A 141 -12.84 0.94 10.65
CA LEU A 141 -12.27 1.38 9.37
C LEU A 141 -11.56 0.26 8.62
N LYS A 142 -10.85 -0.63 9.30
CA LYS A 142 -10.25 -1.82 8.67
C LYS A 142 -11.33 -2.74 8.09
N LEU A 143 -12.43 -2.95 8.82
CA LEU A 143 -13.55 -3.76 8.35
C LEU A 143 -14.25 -3.09 7.15
N TRP A 144 -14.55 -1.80 7.26
CA TRP A 144 -15.10 -0.99 6.16
C TRP A 144 -14.21 -1.07 4.91
N ALA A 145 -12.93 -0.74 5.02
CA ALA A 145 -12.03 -0.72 3.86
C ALA A 145 -11.91 -2.11 3.19
N ARG A 146 -11.89 -3.20 3.98
CA ARG A 146 -11.89 -4.58 3.44
C ARG A 146 -13.17 -4.93 2.71
N ASN A 147 -14.32 -4.58 3.29
CA ASN A 147 -15.63 -4.85 2.68
C ASN A 147 -15.88 -4.01 1.44
N HIS A 148 -15.25 -2.83 1.35
CA HIS A 148 -15.33 -1.93 0.21
C HIS A 148 -14.20 -2.14 -0.81
N PHE A 149 -13.37 -3.17 -0.61
CA PHE A 149 -12.28 -3.60 -1.51
C PHE A 149 -11.08 -2.64 -1.61
N ILE A 150 -10.98 -1.67 -0.70
CA ILE A 150 -9.93 -0.63 -0.66
C ILE A 150 -8.94 -0.81 0.50
N TYR A 151 -8.59 -2.07 0.81
CA TYR A 151 -7.65 -2.44 1.88
C TYR A 151 -6.52 -3.35 1.40
N ASN A 152 -5.57 -2.80 0.65
CA ASN A 152 -4.36 -3.51 0.23
C ASN A 152 -3.27 -2.51 -0.19
N GLY A 153 -2.32 -2.24 0.71
CA GLY A 153 -1.23 -1.30 0.46
C GLY A 153 -0.36 -1.65 -0.76
N LYS A 154 -0.20 -2.94 -1.08
CA LYS A 154 0.57 -3.38 -2.27
C LYS A 154 -0.13 -3.00 -3.59
N LEU A 155 -1.45 -2.90 -3.56
CA LEU A 155 -2.28 -2.47 -4.68
C LEU A 155 -2.51 -0.95 -4.75
N GLY A 156 -1.93 -0.17 -3.83
CA GLY A 156 -2.14 1.27 -3.79
C GLY A 156 -3.43 1.70 -3.10
N PHE A 157 -3.95 0.87 -2.19
CA PHE A 157 -5.06 1.21 -1.31
C PHE A 157 -4.59 1.40 0.15
N PHE A 158 -5.53 1.55 1.09
CA PHE A 158 -5.16 1.66 2.50
C PHE A 158 -4.44 0.40 3.01
N SER A 159 -3.42 0.63 3.84
CA SER A 159 -2.71 -0.37 4.63
C SER A 159 -3.12 -0.28 6.10
N GLY A 160 -2.66 -1.23 6.92
CA GLY A 160 -2.79 -1.12 8.37
C GLY A 160 -2.14 0.16 8.89
N THR A 161 -0.90 0.40 8.49
CA THR A 161 -0.10 1.57 8.86
C THR A 161 -0.77 2.88 8.43
N SER A 162 -1.28 2.96 7.20
CA SER A 162 -1.90 4.20 6.72
C SER A 162 -3.15 4.55 7.54
N LEU A 163 -4.03 3.58 7.82
CA LEU A 163 -5.22 3.84 8.66
C LEU A 163 -4.86 4.19 10.09
N VAL A 164 -3.84 3.56 10.67
CA VAL A 164 -3.33 3.91 12.00
C VAL A 164 -2.94 5.38 12.05
N ILE A 165 -2.10 5.85 11.12
CA ILE A 165 -1.64 7.24 11.07
C ILE A 165 -2.82 8.21 10.88
N LEU A 166 -3.72 7.92 9.94
CA LEU A 166 -4.87 8.78 9.66
C LEU A 166 -5.81 8.88 10.89
N VAL A 167 -6.08 7.78 11.59
CA VAL A 167 -6.92 7.81 12.81
C VAL A 167 -6.22 8.53 13.94
N THR A 168 -4.93 8.28 14.16
CA THR A 168 -4.13 8.99 15.18
C THR A 168 -4.17 10.49 14.93
N LYS A 169 -4.01 10.92 13.67
CA LYS A 169 -4.09 12.34 13.32
C LYS A 169 -5.44 12.96 13.64
N ILE A 170 -6.56 12.28 13.38
CA ILE A 170 -7.89 12.77 13.78
C ILE A 170 -7.99 12.91 15.30
N ILE A 171 -7.46 11.95 16.06
CA ILE A 171 -7.51 12.00 17.53
C ILE A 171 -6.71 13.19 18.08
N VAL A 172 -5.49 13.39 17.56
CA VAL A 172 -4.58 14.47 17.96
C VAL A 172 -5.10 15.84 17.50
N ASP A 173 -5.36 16.03 16.21
CA ASP A 173 -5.75 17.34 15.65
C ASP A 173 -7.07 17.88 16.25
N PHE A 174 -7.98 16.99 16.68
CA PHE A 174 -9.32 17.38 17.18
C PHE A 174 -9.51 17.19 18.69
N ASN A 175 -8.47 16.84 19.45
CA ASN A 175 -8.54 16.55 20.88
C ASN A 175 -9.77 15.67 21.23
N SER A 176 -9.77 14.45 20.69
CA SER A 176 -10.94 13.55 20.66
C SER A 176 -11.34 12.98 22.03
N THR A 177 -10.76 13.44 23.14
CA THR A 177 -11.06 12.96 24.50
C THR A 177 -12.55 13.09 24.85
N LYS A 178 -13.23 14.13 24.36
CA LYS A 178 -14.70 14.30 24.53
C LYS A 178 -15.56 13.70 23.40
N MET A 179 -14.95 13.30 22.29
CA MET A 179 -15.67 12.74 21.14
C MET A 179 -16.03 11.28 21.37
N THR A 180 -17.22 10.90 20.91
CA THR A 180 -17.64 9.50 20.80
C THR A 180 -16.96 8.82 19.61
N ILE A 181 -16.94 7.48 19.58
CA ILE A 181 -16.45 6.69 18.44
C ILE A 181 -17.14 7.10 17.14
N TYR A 182 -18.46 7.32 17.21
CA TYR A 182 -19.26 7.79 16.07
C TYR A 182 -18.76 9.15 15.55
N GLN A 183 -18.53 10.11 16.44
CA GLN A 183 -18.06 11.44 16.05
C GLN A 183 -16.65 11.40 15.45
N ILE A 184 -15.77 10.53 15.96
CA ILE A 184 -14.43 10.33 15.40
C ILE A 184 -14.54 9.75 13.98
N LEU A 185 -15.39 8.73 13.76
CA LEU A 185 -15.63 8.17 12.43
C LEU A 185 -16.23 9.21 11.47
N ALA A 186 -17.24 9.95 11.91
CA ALA A 186 -17.84 11.01 11.10
C ALA A 186 -16.80 12.06 10.72
N LYS A 187 -15.94 12.45 11.67
CA LYS A 187 -14.88 13.42 11.44
C LYS A 187 -13.80 12.89 10.52
N PHE A 188 -13.44 11.61 10.63
CA PHE A 188 -12.52 10.95 9.71
C PHE A 188 -13.00 11.04 8.26
N PHE A 189 -14.24 10.64 7.98
CA PHE A 189 -14.78 10.70 6.62
C PHE A 189 -14.97 12.13 6.13
N ASP A 190 -15.34 13.06 7.02
CA ASP A 190 -15.47 14.49 6.70
C ASP A 190 -14.13 15.10 6.26
N VAL A 191 -13.12 14.97 7.13
CA VAL A 191 -11.78 15.52 6.91
C VAL A 191 -11.17 14.93 5.66
N TYR A 192 -11.15 13.61 5.51
CA TYR A 192 -10.40 13.00 4.41
C TYR A 192 -11.17 12.88 3.09
N THR A 193 -12.46 13.26 3.06
CA THR A 193 -13.20 13.46 1.80
C THR A 193 -13.06 14.89 1.28
N TYR A 194 -13.04 15.90 2.18
CA TYR A 194 -13.18 17.31 1.82
C TYR A 194 -12.08 18.25 2.37
N LYS A 195 -10.94 17.79 2.89
CA LYS A 195 -9.93 18.65 3.56
C LYS A 195 -9.44 19.88 2.76
N LYS A 196 -9.69 19.94 1.44
CA LYS A 196 -9.43 21.12 0.59
C LYS A 196 -10.67 21.68 -0.14
N ILE A 197 -11.88 21.17 0.13
CA ILE A 197 -13.14 21.64 -0.48
C ILE A 197 -13.88 22.55 0.52
N ASN A 198 -13.19 23.57 1.05
CA ASN A 198 -13.83 24.56 1.92
C ASN A 198 -14.40 25.77 1.15
N ASN A 199 -14.38 25.77 -0.19
CA ASN A 199 -14.86 26.89 -1.02
C ASN A 199 -15.67 26.44 -2.25
N ILE A 200 -16.55 25.45 -2.13
CA ILE A 200 -17.50 25.13 -3.21
C ILE A 200 -18.91 25.07 -2.62
N ASP A 201 -19.67 26.13 -2.88
CA ASP A 201 -21.12 26.12 -2.69
C ASP A 201 -21.75 25.00 -3.55
N ASP A 202 -22.68 24.26 -2.94
CA ASP A 202 -23.42 23.13 -3.49
C ASP A 202 -24.35 23.54 -4.66
N ASN A 203 -23.80 24.03 -5.78
CA ASN A 203 -24.56 24.32 -7.00
C ASN A 203 -23.85 23.87 -8.28
N SER A 204 -24.43 22.85 -8.92
CA SER A 204 -24.44 22.38 -10.33
C SER A 204 -23.21 22.44 -11.26
N ASN A 205 -22.02 22.93 -10.87
CA ASN A 205 -20.77 22.79 -11.64
C ASN A 205 -19.75 21.84 -10.96
N ASN A 206 -20.25 20.88 -10.17
CA ASN A 206 -19.43 20.11 -9.22
C ASN A 206 -18.53 19.04 -9.87
N LYS A 207 -18.86 18.47 -11.03
CA LYS A 207 -18.09 17.33 -11.57
C LYS A 207 -16.67 17.73 -11.97
N GLN A 208 -16.52 18.81 -12.73
CA GLN A 208 -15.22 19.28 -13.21
C GLN A 208 -14.32 19.76 -12.06
N LYS A 209 -14.89 20.45 -11.06
CA LYS A 209 -14.16 20.87 -9.85
C LYS A 209 -13.71 19.69 -8.98
N ILE A 210 -14.52 18.62 -8.91
CA ILE A 210 -14.15 17.39 -8.19
C ILE A 210 -13.05 16.65 -8.93
N GLU A 211 -13.12 16.55 -10.26
CA GLU A 211 -12.07 15.95 -11.09
C GLU A 211 -10.74 16.70 -10.95
N GLU A 212 -10.77 18.03 -11.05
CA GLU A 212 -9.61 18.90 -10.82
C GLU A 212 -9.05 18.73 -9.40
N HIS A 213 -9.92 18.68 -8.38
CA HIS A 213 -9.49 18.43 -7.00
C HIS A 213 -8.80 17.06 -6.83
N LEU A 214 -9.33 16.01 -7.47
CA LEU A 214 -8.75 14.68 -7.38
C LEU A 214 -7.39 14.60 -8.08
N GLU A 215 -7.14 15.44 -9.08
CA GLU A 215 -5.88 15.57 -9.83
C GLU A 215 -4.81 16.43 -9.16
N ASN A 216 -5.20 17.21 -8.15
CA ASN A 216 -4.30 18.01 -7.34
C ASN A 216 -3.56 17.17 -6.30
N GLU A 217 -2.28 17.47 -6.11
CA GLU A 217 -1.47 16.84 -5.05
C GLU A 217 -1.99 17.21 -3.66
N LEU A 218 -1.90 16.24 -2.75
CA LEU A 218 -2.25 16.45 -1.35
C LEU A 218 -0.98 16.75 -0.56
N GLU A 219 -1.11 17.71 0.35
CA GLU A 219 -0.07 17.94 1.34
C GLU A 219 0.17 16.67 2.17
N PRO A 220 1.43 16.40 2.55
CA PRO A 220 1.74 15.24 3.36
C PRO A 220 0.96 15.23 4.67
N ILE A 221 0.34 14.10 4.95
CA ILE A 221 -0.32 13.85 6.22
C ILE A 221 0.73 13.33 7.20
N SER A 222 1.21 14.21 8.06
CA SER A 222 2.12 13.88 9.16
C SER A 222 1.49 14.21 10.51
N ILE A 223 2.00 13.54 11.54
CA ILE A 223 1.80 13.93 12.94
C ILE A 223 3.02 14.77 13.30
N THR A 224 2.79 15.99 13.79
CA THR A 224 3.86 16.91 14.17
C THR A 224 4.69 16.34 15.32
N GLU A 225 6.01 16.46 15.20
CA GLU A 225 6.98 16.08 16.23
C GLU A 225 7.85 17.30 16.53
N GLU A 226 8.21 17.49 17.80
CA GLU A 226 9.31 18.37 18.16
C GLU A 226 10.62 17.69 17.73
N THR A 227 11.40 18.37 16.91
CA THR A 227 12.70 17.89 16.44
C THR A 227 13.79 18.37 17.40
N ASN A 228 14.62 17.46 17.90
CA ASN A 228 15.89 17.85 18.51
C ASN A 228 16.80 18.45 17.42
N GLU A 229 17.29 19.67 17.62
CA GLU A 229 18.17 20.38 16.67
C GLU A 229 19.45 19.59 16.34
N ASN A 230 19.94 18.79 17.29
CA ASN A 230 21.18 18.02 17.15
C ASN A 230 21.15 16.88 16.12
N ILE A 231 19.99 16.56 15.52
CA ILE A 231 19.84 15.39 14.63
C ILE A 231 19.28 15.75 13.24
N GLU A 232 19.22 17.04 12.90
CA GLU A 232 18.56 17.53 11.69
C GLU A 232 19.26 17.07 10.40
N GLU A 233 20.60 17.16 10.32
CA GLU A 233 21.37 16.73 9.15
C GLU A 233 21.23 15.22 8.85
N LEU A 234 21.28 14.39 9.89
CA LEU A 234 21.06 12.94 9.77
C LEU A 234 19.62 12.64 9.34
N ARG A 235 18.64 13.32 9.92
CA ARG A 235 17.24 13.19 9.51
C ARG A 235 17.05 13.58 8.05
N GLU A 236 17.66 14.65 7.57
CA GLU A 236 17.60 15.01 6.14
C GLU A 236 18.13 13.90 5.23
N ALA A 237 19.15 13.16 5.69
CA ALA A 237 19.72 12.05 4.96
C ALA A 237 18.80 10.81 4.90
N ILE A 238 18.14 10.44 6.00
CA ILE A 238 17.36 9.18 6.09
C ILE A 238 15.84 9.33 6.05
N ASP A 239 15.29 10.47 6.50
CA ASP A 239 13.85 10.71 6.48
C ASP A 239 13.34 10.78 5.04
N TRP A 240 12.10 10.34 4.89
CA TRP A 240 11.30 10.65 3.72
C TRP A 240 11.31 12.15 3.43
N ASN A 241 11.54 12.50 2.17
CA ASN A 241 11.29 13.83 1.65
C ASN A 241 10.66 13.77 0.24
N GLU A 242 9.95 14.84 -0.12
CA GLU A 242 9.20 14.91 -1.36
C GLU A 242 10.07 14.75 -2.60
N THR A 243 11.26 15.37 -2.62
CA THR A 243 12.19 15.32 -3.75
C THR A 243 12.65 13.89 -4.04
N LYS A 244 13.14 13.19 -3.00
CA LYS A 244 13.58 11.78 -3.11
C LYS A 244 12.44 10.86 -3.56
N GLU A 245 11.21 11.05 -3.04
CA GLU A 245 10.07 10.27 -3.49
C GLU A 245 9.72 10.57 -4.96
N ARG A 246 9.71 11.83 -5.37
CA ARG A 246 9.43 12.21 -6.78
C ARG A 246 10.45 11.59 -7.73
N GLU A 247 11.73 11.60 -7.37
CA GLU A 247 12.77 10.93 -8.15
C GLU A 247 12.54 9.41 -8.25
N SER A 248 12.19 8.77 -7.13
CA SER A 248 11.86 7.34 -7.11
C SER A 248 10.65 7.02 -8.00
N ARG A 249 9.59 7.83 -7.93
CA ARG A 249 8.38 7.69 -8.75
C ARG A 249 8.68 7.93 -10.23
N ASN A 250 9.50 8.92 -10.56
CA ASN A 250 9.94 9.17 -11.93
C ASN A 250 10.69 7.96 -12.49
N LYS A 251 11.66 7.41 -11.74
CA LYS A 251 12.37 6.18 -12.14
C LYS A 251 11.45 4.97 -12.31
N LEU A 252 10.36 4.91 -11.54
CA LEU A 252 9.39 3.81 -11.60
C LEU A 252 8.43 3.91 -12.79
N TYR A 253 7.95 5.11 -13.12
CA TYR A 253 6.86 5.33 -14.07
C TYR A 253 7.30 5.84 -15.43
N ILE A 254 8.43 6.53 -15.51
CA ILE A 254 8.94 7.14 -16.74
C ILE A 254 10.05 6.25 -17.30
N ASN A 255 9.85 5.77 -18.52
CA ASN A 255 10.86 4.97 -19.21
C ASN A 255 12.04 5.86 -19.62
N ASN A 256 13.26 5.43 -19.30
CA ASN A 256 14.47 6.11 -19.76
C ASN A 256 14.56 5.99 -21.30
N ASN A 257 14.69 7.12 -21.97
CA ASN A 257 14.80 7.21 -23.43
C ASN A 257 16.17 7.74 -23.91
N GLU A 258 17.11 8.03 -23.01
CA GLU A 258 18.44 8.55 -23.34
C GLU A 258 19.21 7.57 -24.22
N VAL A 259 19.25 6.29 -23.86
CA VAL A 259 19.91 5.23 -24.65
C VAL A 259 19.38 5.18 -26.08
N LEU A 260 18.06 5.31 -26.26
CA LEU A 260 17.45 5.28 -27.59
C LEU A 260 17.78 6.55 -28.39
N ARG A 261 17.82 7.72 -27.74
CA ARG A 261 18.26 8.98 -28.35
C ARG A 261 19.71 8.92 -28.79
N ASP A 262 20.60 8.42 -27.93
CA ASP A 262 22.02 8.26 -28.23
C ASP A 262 22.24 7.32 -29.41
N GLN A 263 21.52 6.20 -29.45
CA GLN A 263 21.54 5.27 -30.58
C GLN A 263 21.07 5.93 -31.89
N ILE A 264 20.05 6.79 -31.86
CA ILE A 264 19.60 7.54 -33.05
C ILE A 264 20.70 8.50 -33.51
N ILE A 265 21.28 9.28 -32.60
CA ILE A 265 22.35 10.24 -32.90
C ILE A 265 23.58 9.53 -33.46
N GLU A 266 23.96 8.38 -32.89
CA GLU A 266 25.08 7.58 -33.38
C GLU A 266 24.82 7.05 -34.80
N THR A 267 23.61 6.53 -35.06
CA THR A 267 23.23 6.03 -36.38
C THR A 267 23.20 7.16 -37.42
N GLN A 268 22.77 8.36 -37.04
CA GLN A 268 22.81 9.56 -37.89
C GLN A 268 24.24 9.93 -38.28
N LYS A 269 25.20 9.88 -37.33
CA LYS A 269 26.62 10.13 -37.62
C LYS A 269 27.20 9.11 -38.61
N PHE A 270 26.77 7.84 -38.54
CA PHE A 270 27.16 6.82 -39.53
C PHE A 270 26.55 7.08 -40.90
N LEU A 271 25.28 7.53 -40.96
CA LEU A 271 24.59 7.88 -42.19
C LEU A 271 25.30 9.01 -42.94
N GLU A 272 25.73 10.05 -42.22
CA GLU A 272 26.49 11.18 -42.78
C GLU A 272 27.81 10.76 -43.44
N LYS A 273 28.46 9.72 -42.88
CA LYS A 273 29.75 9.18 -43.38
C LYS A 273 29.58 8.11 -44.46
N ALA A 274 28.38 7.59 -44.66
CA ALA A 274 28.14 6.50 -45.60
C ALA A 274 28.25 6.97 -47.05
N ILE A 275 29.00 6.24 -47.88
CA ILE A 275 29.19 6.56 -49.31
C ILE A 275 28.23 5.73 -50.18
N SER A 276 27.97 4.48 -49.80
CA SER A 276 27.09 3.57 -50.56
C SER A 276 25.62 3.95 -50.40
N PRO A 277 24.87 4.18 -51.51
CA PRO A 277 23.43 4.44 -51.47
C PRO A 277 22.63 3.33 -50.77
N TYR A 278 23.05 2.07 -50.94
CA TYR A 278 22.43 0.93 -50.29
C TYR A 278 22.61 0.97 -48.76
N VAL A 279 23.80 1.34 -48.28
CA VAL A 279 24.08 1.49 -46.84
C VAL A 279 23.29 2.66 -46.25
N LYS A 280 23.17 3.77 -46.97
CA LYS A 280 22.34 4.91 -46.55
C LYS A 280 20.89 4.49 -46.33
N GLN A 281 20.32 3.75 -47.27
CA GLN A 281 18.93 3.29 -47.19
C GLN A 281 18.68 2.39 -45.96
N ILE A 282 19.63 1.53 -45.60
CA ILE A 282 19.55 0.68 -44.39
C ILE A 282 19.56 1.56 -43.13
N LEU A 283 20.51 2.49 -43.03
CA LEU A 283 20.66 3.37 -41.87
C LEU A 283 19.45 4.30 -41.70
N GLU A 284 18.90 4.84 -42.79
CA GLU A 284 17.66 5.63 -42.79
C GLU A 284 16.48 4.82 -42.26
N LYS A 285 16.34 3.56 -42.70
CA LYS A 285 15.29 2.66 -42.20
C LYS A 285 15.46 2.36 -40.71
N GLU A 286 16.70 2.18 -40.24
CA GLU A 286 17.00 1.96 -38.83
C GLU A 286 16.68 3.20 -37.98
N ILE A 287 17.07 4.39 -38.43
CA ILE A 287 16.76 5.68 -37.79
C ILE A 287 15.25 5.85 -37.69
N ASN A 288 14.51 5.66 -38.78
CA ASN A 288 13.05 5.78 -38.80
C ASN A 288 12.39 4.80 -37.83
N GLY A 289 12.88 3.55 -37.76
CA GLY A 289 12.39 2.56 -36.80
C GLY A 289 12.62 2.97 -35.34
N LYS A 290 13.81 3.48 -35.02
CA LYS A 290 14.16 3.98 -33.67
C LYS A 290 13.38 5.25 -33.31
N GLN A 291 13.17 6.16 -34.26
CA GLN A 291 12.36 7.38 -34.06
C GLN A 291 10.90 7.03 -33.74
N LEU A 292 10.31 6.09 -34.48
CA LEU A 292 8.95 5.63 -34.20
C LEU A 292 8.84 4.98 -32.81
N LEU A 293 9.86 4.22 -32.39
CA LEU A 293 9.92 3.67 -31.04
C LEU A 293 10.02 4.78 -29.98
N LEU A 294 10.85 5.81 -30.23
CA LEU A 294 11.01 6.95 -29.33
C LEU A 294 9.70 7.72 -29.17
N GLU A 295 8.98 7.97 -30.26
CA GLU A 295 7.65 8.61 -30.23
C GLU A 295 6.68 7.84 -29.33
N LYS A 296 6.61 6.51 -29.48
CA LYS A 296 5.77 5.65 -28.63
C LYS A 296 6.17 5.72 -27.16
N VAL A 297 7.47 5.74 -26.87
CA VAL A 297 7.98 5.86 -25.49
C VAL A 297 7.61 7.23 -24.89
N LEU A 298 7.73 8.31 -25.67
CA LEU A 298 7.39 9.66 -25.22
C LEU A 298 5.88 9.83 -24.99
N GLU A 299 5.04 9.29 -25.89
CA GLU A 299 3.59 9.28 -25.72
C GLU A 299 3.20 8.54 -24.43
N LYS A 300 3.78 7.35 -24.20
CA LYS A 300 3.53 6.58 -22.98
C LYS A 300 4.00 7.31 -21.73
N ASN A 301 5.19 7.92 -21.76
CA ASN A 301 5.72 8.69 -20.64
C ASN A 301 4.81 9.89 -20.30
N SER A 302 4.28 10.59 -21.30
CA SER A 302 3.34 11.70 -21.10
C SER A 302 2.06 11.24 -20.38
N LYS A 303 1.48 10.09 -20.78
CA LYS A 303 0.31 9.51 -20.09
C LYS A 303 0.62 9.06 -18.66
N MET A 304 1.86 8.64 -18.40
CA MET A 304 2.33 8.18 -17.09
C MET A 304 2.70 9.29 -16.12
N GLU A 305 2.97 10.50 -16.61
CA GLU A 305 3.41 11.65 -15.81
C GLU A 305 2.44 11.98 -14.67
N LYS A 306 1.12 11.83 -14.88
CA LYS A 306 0.11 12.03 -13.83
C LYS A 306 0.30 11.10 -12.61
N HIS A 307 0.96 9.96 -12.78
CA HIS A 307 1.23 9.00 -11.71
C HIS A 307 2.53 9.28 -10.96
N THR A 308 3.42 10.16 -11.45
CA THR A 308 4.64 10.57 -10.74
C THR A 308 4.34 11.52 -9.58
N LYS A 309 3.18 12.19 -9.62
CA LYS A 309 2.66 13.06 -8.58
C LYS A 309 2.58 12.41 -7.20
N LEU A 310 2.74 13.21 -6.15
CA LEU A 310 2.50 12.84 -4.76
C LEU A 310 1.00 12.87 -4.48
N VAL A 311 0.37 11.71 -4.66
CA VAL A 311 -1.10 11.61 -4.69
C VAL A 311 -1.71 11.71 -3.29
N TRP A 312 -1.17 10.97 -2.32
CA TRP A 312 -1.65 10.98 -0.94
C TRP A 312 -0.56 10.53 0.04
N PRO A 313 0.43 11.40 0.34
CA PRO A 313 1.51 11.03 1.25
C PRO A 313 1.00 10.91 2.69
N ILE A 314 1.22 9.75 3.31
CA ILE A 314 0.81 9.46 4.70
C ILE A 314 2.07 9.07 5.46
N ILE A 315 2.60 9.99 6.25
CA ILE A 315 3.96 9.92 6.77
C ILE A 315 3.96 9.30 8.16
N THR A 316 4.78 8.27 8.37
CA THR A 316 4.96 7.61 9.66
C THR A 316 5.58 8.57 10.68
N PRO A 317 5.17 8.52 11.96
CA PRO A 317 5.87 9.21 13.05
C PRO A 317 7.07 8.36 13.51
N GLY A 318 7.86 7.86 12.55
CA GLY A 318 9.04 7.03 12.78
C GLY A 318 10.31 7.81 12.49
N LEU A 319 11.44 7.29 12.96
CA LEU A 319 12.77 7.70 12.54
C LEU A 319 13.42 6.48 11.87
N PRO A 320 13.74 6.49 10.57
CA PRO A 320 13.34 7.50 9.59
C PRO A 320 11.82 7.52 9.34
N LYS A 321 11.32 8.69 8.95
CA LYS A 321 9.97 8.88 8.40
C LYS A 321 9.84 8.14 7.07
N GLN A 322 8.67 7.57 6.82
CA GLN A 322 8.34 6.86 5.58
C GLN A 322 6.92 7.19 5.10
N ASN A 323 6.69 7.12 3.80
CA ASN A 323 5.35 7.28 3.23
C ASN A 323 4.59 5.94 3.18
N ALA A 324 3.67 5.73 4.13
CA ALA A 324 2.78 4.57 4.19
C ALA A 324 1.75 4.52 3.04
N GLY A 325 1.59 5.61 2.29
CA GLY A 325 0.74 5.76 1.11
C GLY A 325 1.49 5.73 -0.22
N PHE A 326 2.78 5.34 -0.25
CA PHE A 326 3.64 5.41 -1.46
C PHE A 326 3.02 4.79 -2.72
N ASN A 327 2.34 3.64 -2.59
CA ASN A 327 1.73 2.95 -3.74
C ASN A 327 0.40 3.55 -4.22
N ILE A 328 -0.18 4.51 -3.48
CA ILE A 328 -1.42 5.18 -3.89
C ILE A 328 -1.11 5.98 -5.16
N ASN A 329 -1.91 5.71 -6.19
CA ASN A 329 -1.83 6.41 -7.47
C ASN A 329 -3.15 7.15 -7.73
N MET A 330 -3.20 7.89 -8.82
CA MET A 330 -4.37 8.67 -9.20
C MET A 330 -5.65 7.83 -9.31
N SER A 331 -5.56 6.63 -9.89
CA SER A 331 -6.69 5.72 -10.11
C SER A 331 -7.21 5.16 -8.79
N THR A 332 -6.32 4.67 -7.92
CA THR A 332 -6.71 4.15 -6.61
C THR A 332 -7.21 5.26 -5.69
N ARG A 333 -6.66 6.48 -5.76
CA ARG A 333 -7.22 7.64 -5.05
C ARG A 333 -8.66 7.94 -5.45
N LYS A 334 -8.97 7.92 -6.76
CA LYS A 334 -10.35 8.11 -7.23
C LYS A 334 -11.30 7.07 -6.63
N ILE A 335 -10.89 5.81 -6.58
CA ILE A 335 -11.67 4.72 -5.96
C ILE A 335 -11.83 4.96 -4.45
N ILE A 336 -10.73 5.22 -3.72
CA ILE A 336 -10.77 5.49 -2.28
C ILE A 336 -11.72 6.66 -1.97
N TRP A 337 -11.62 7.75 -2.73
CA TRP A 337 -12.45 8.93 -2.52
C TRP A 337 -13.94 8.62 -2.74
N ARG A 338 -14.32 7.83 -3.75
CA ARG A 338 -15.72 7.41 -3.98
C ARG A 338 -16.28 6.67 -2.77
N GLU A 339 -15.52 5.73 -2.22
CA GLU A 339 -15.94 4.98 -1.04
C GLU A 339 -16.00 5.87 0.22
N MET A 340 -15.06 6.81 0.38
CA MET A 340 -15.05 7.75 1.50
C MET A 340 -16.22 8.73 1.44
N LYS A 341 -16.56 9.21 0.24
CA LYS A 341 -17.74 10.04 0.02
C LYS A 341 -19.02 9.29 0.38
N GLY A 342 -19.18 8.05 -0.08
CA GLY A 342 -20.33 7.22 0.30
C GLY A 342 -20.43 7.03 1.82
N ALA A 343 -19.31 6.79 2.50
CA ALA A 343 -19.27 6.70 3.95
C ALA A 343 -19.59 8.05 4.65
N HIS A 344 -19.10 9.18 4.12
CA HIS A 344 -19.44 10.51 4.63
C HIS A 344 -20.93 10.81 4.53
N ASP A 345 -21.52 10.58 3.36
CA ASP A 345 -22.94 10.80 3.09
C ASP A 345 -23.81 9.93 4.00
N PHE A 346 -23.41 8.66 4.20
CA PHE A 346 -24.03 7.76 5.15
C PHE A 346 -23.99 8.33 6.57
N MET A 347 -22.80 8.74 7.06
CA MET A 347 -22.65 9.28 8.40
C MET A 347 -23.48 10.57 8.59
N LYS A 348 -23.52 11.47 7.60
CA LYS A 348 -24.33 12.69 7.63
C LYS A 348 -25.83 12.38 7.71
N THR A 349 -26.29 11.43 6.91
CA THR A 349 -27.70 11.00 6.88
C THR A 349 -28.09 10.31 8.19
N ASN A 350 -27.24 9.43 8.70
CA ASN A 350 -27.49 8.69 9.93
C ASN A 350 -27.56 9.63 11.15
N VAL A 351 -26.68 10.65 11.24
CA VAL A 351 -26.80 11.72 12.26
C VAL A 351 -28.16 12.40 12.17
N LYS A 352 -28.56 12.85 10.98
CA LYS A 352 -29.85 13.55 10.79
C LYS A 352 -31.02 12.68 11.22
N ASN A 353 -31.00 11.39 10.89
CA ASN A 353 -32.06 10.45 11.25
C ASN A 353 -32.08 10.18 12.77
N ALA A 354 -30.92 10.00 13.40
CA ALA A 354 -30.81 9.83 14.84
C ALA A 354 -31.32 11.06 15.62
N LEU A 355 -31.00 12.28 15.15
CA LEU A 355 -31.51 13.52 15.73
C LEU A 355 -33.03 13.65 15.60
N LYS A 356 -33.60 13.27 14.44
CA LYS A 356 -35.06 13.23 14.23
C LYS A 356 -35.76 12.18 15.11
N ALA A 357 -35.10 11.06 15.38
CA ALA A 357 -35.65 9.93 16.12
C ALA A 357 -35.59 10.09 17.66
N LYS A 358 -34.98 11.16 18.18
CA LYS A 358 -34.96 11.51 19.61
C LYS A 358 -36.34 11.71 20.25
N SER A 359 -37.45 11.53 19.52
CA SER A 359 -38.81 11.50 20.07
C SER A 359 -39.37 10.10 20.39
N LYS A 360 -38.73 8.97 20.02
CA LYS A 360 -39.34 7.63 20.20
C LYS A 360 -38.43 6.45 20.62
N ILE A 361 -37.10 6.59 20.64
CA ILE A 361 -36.18 5.43 20.77
C ILE A 361 -35.54 5.33 22.16
N ALA A 362 -36.34 4.97 23.17
CA ALA A 362 -35.80 4.61 24.48
C ALA A 362 -36.18 3.18 24.94
N LYS A 363 -36.93 2.40 24.15
CA LYS A 363 -37.55 1.18 24.69
C LYS A 363 -37.16 -0.19 24.12
N ASN A 364 -36.48 -0.32 22.97
CA ASN A 364 -36.02 -1.64 22.48
C ASN A 364 -34.82 -1.49 21.54
N LEU A 365 -33.59 -1.60 22.06
CA LEU A 365 -32.37 -1.74 21.26
C LEU A 365 -32.00 -3.22 21.23
N ASP A 366 -32.38 -3.94 20.18
CA ASP A 366 -31.88 -5.29 19.92
C ASP A 366 -30.61 -5.25 19.05
N GLY A 367 -29.84 -6.34 19.04
CA GLY A 367 -28.61 -6.43 18.25
C GLY A 367 -28.82 -6.29 16.74
N ASN A 368 -30.01 -6.65 16.23
CA ASN A 368 -30.35 -6.55 14.81
C ASN A 368 -30.58 -5.09 14.37
N HIS A 369 -31.20 -4.28 15.23
CA HIS A 369 -31.40 -2.86 14.99
C HIS A 369 -30.06 -2.13 14.88
N LEU A 370 -29.13 -2.41 15.79
CA LEU A 370 -27.77 -1.85 15.75
C LEU A 370 -27.00 -2.31 14.49
N LYS A 371 -27.11 -3.59 14.12
CA LYS A 371 -26.49 -4.11 12.90
C LYS A 371 -27.05 -3.44 11.64
N ASN A 372 -28.34 -3.18 11.58
CA ASN A 372 -28.97 -2.47 10.47
C ASN A 372 -28.57 -0.98 10.43
N GLN A 373 -28.42 -0.35 11.60
CA GLN A 373 -27.96 1.04 11.72
C GLN A 373 -26.52 1.26 11.26
N TRP A 374 -25.65 0.26 11.34
CA TRP A 374 -24.26 0.33 10.86
C TRP A 374 -24.05 -0.40 9.52
N GLY A 375 -25.03 -1.20 9.09
CA GLY A 375 -24.96 -2.02 7.89
C GLY A 375 -24.66 -1.20 6.64
N GLY A 376 -25.23 0.00 6.51
CA GLY A 376 -24.96 0.89 5.38
C GLY A 376 -23.53 1.44 5.33
N LEU A 377 -22.82 1.52 6.47
CA LEU A 377 -21.39 1.85 6.48
C LEU A 377 -20.54 0.63 6.15
N ILE A 378 -20.85 -0.55 6.72
CA ILE A 378 -19.95 -1.71 6.66
C ILE A 378 -20.15 -2.56 5.40
N ASN A 379 -21.35 -2.54 4.79
CA ASN A 379 -21.68 -3.36 3.64
C ASN A 379 -21.24 -2.69 2.33
N GLY A 380 -20.09 -3.10 1.82
CA GLY A 380 -19.57 -2.66 0.52
C GLY A 380 -20.13 -3.40 -0.70
N GLY A 381 -21.10 -4.31 -0.51
CA GLY A 381 -21.68 -5.13 -1.57
C GLY A 381 -20.75 -6.22 -2.11
N GLU A 382 -21.16 -6.87 -3.20
CA GLU A 382 -20.32 -7.84 -3.91
C GLU A 382 -19.48 -7.13 -4.97
N PHE A 383 -18.22 -7.55 -5.14
CA PHE A 383 -17.31 -6.92 -6.08
C PHE A 383 -17.79 -6.99 -7.55
N LYS A 384 -18.42 -8.12 -7.92
CA LYS A 384 -18.96 -8.37 -9.26
C LYS A 384 -20.08 -7.41 -9.66
N ASP A 385 -20.74 -6.79 -8.68
CA ASP A 385 -21.86 -5.87 -8.90
C ASP A 385 -21.38 -4.41 -9.00
N LYS A 386 -20.09 -4.14 -8.70
CA LYS A 386 -19.52 -2.78 -8.73
C LYS A 386 -19.14 -2.30 -10.14
N TYR A 387 -18.97 -3.20 -11.10
CA TYR A 387 -18.51 -2.88 -12.45
C TYR A 387 -19.30 -3.67 -13.49
N ASP A 388 -19.46 -3.10 -14.69
CA ASP A 388 -20.09 -3.82 -15.80
C ASP A 388 -19.07 -4.61 -16.63
N GLN A 389 -17.77 -4.27 -16.54
CA GLN A 389 -16.68 -4.96 -17.23
C GLN A 389 -15.58 -5.40 -16.25
N PHE A 390 -15.04 -6.58 -16.53
CA PHE A 390 -13.98 -7.18 -15.71
C PHE A 390 -12.88 -7.79 -16.57
N LEU A 391 -11.66 -7.69 -16.08
CA LEU A 391 -10.55 -8.54 -16.44
C LEU A 391 -10.38 -9.62 -15.37
N ALA A 392 -10.25 -10.88 -15.80
CA ALA A 392 -9.91 -11.99 -14.92
C ALA A 392 -8.41 -12.31 -15.05
N ILE A 393 -7.67 -12.25 -13.95
CA ILE A 393 -6.29 -12.71 -13.86
C ILE A 393 -6.31 -14.10 -13.24
N VAL A 394 -5.85 -15.10 -13.99
CA VAL A 394 -5.91 -16.50 -13.58
C VAL A 394 -4.50 -17.01 -13.29
N CYS A 395 -4.26 -17.52 -12.08
CA CYS A 395 -3.05 -18.24 -11.72
C CYS A 395 -3.39 -19.71 -11.45
N THR A 396 -2.67 -20.62 -12.09
CA THR A 396 -2.84 -22.06 -11.90
C THR A 396 -1.51 -22.73 -11.70
N TYR A 397 -1.44 -23.67 -10.76
CA TYR A 397 -0.25 -24.45 -10.48
C TYR A 397 -0.60 -25.85 -9.98
N ASN A 398 0.34 -26.79 -10.10
CA ASN A 398 0.22 -28.10 -9.47
C ASN A 398 0.50 -27.97 -7.97
N PRO A 399 -0.38 -28.41 -7.05
CA PRO A 399 -0.11 -28.32 -5.60
C PRO A 399 1.15 -29.07 -5.14
N THR A 400 1.70 -30.00 -5.94
CA THR A 400 2.98 -30.65 -5.65
C THR A 400 4.19 -29.87 -6.20
N SER A 401 3.98 -28.70 -6.80
CA SER A 401 5.03 -27.83 -7.32
C SER A 401 5.71 -27.15 -6.15
N GLU A 402 7.04 -27.20 -6.12
CA GLU A 402 7.89 -26.53 -5.14
C GLU A 402 7.65 -25.01 -5.11
N TYR A 403 7.48 -24.37 -6.27
CA TYR A 403 7.31 -22.91 -6.39
C TYR A 403 5.89 -22.46 -6.75
N GLY A 404 4.91 -23.34 -6.59
CA GLY A 404 3.60 -23.15 -7.19
C GLY A 404 2.81 -21.98 -6.60
N ASP A 405 2.77 -21.91 -5.28
CA ASP A 405 2.16 -20.82 -4.52
C ASP A 405 3.02 -19.55 -4.56
N GLU A 406 4.35 -19.66 -4.49
CA GLU A 406 5.25 -18.51 -4.62
C GLU A 406 5.11 -17.83 -5.98
N PHE A 407 4.87 -18.60 -7.05
CA PHE A 407 4.61 -18.04 -8.37
C PHE A 407 3.34 -17.18 -8.39
N CYS A 408 2.26 -17.66 -7.77
CA CYS A 408 1.03 -16.88 -7.68
C CYS A 408 1.24 -15.63 -6.80
N ASP A 409 1.90 -15.76 -5.65
CA ASP A 409 2.25 -14.62 -4.79
C ASP A 409 3.12 -13.60 -5.53
N PHE A 410 4.17 -14.05 -6.21
CA PHE A 410 5.02 -13.24 -7.08
C PHE A 410 4.17 -12.47 -8.09
N SER A 411 3.23 -13.15 -8.76
CA SER A 411 2.35 -12.54 -9.76
C SER A 411 1.52 -11.42 -9.14
N THR A 412 0.96 -11.62 -7.93
CA THR A 412 0.14 -10.61 -7.27
C THR A 412 0.86 -9.28 -7.02
N THR A 413 2.17 -9.30 -6.79
CA THR A 413 2.91 -8.06 -6.52
C THR A 413 3.15 -7.21 -7.78
N ARG A 414 3.01 -7.79 -8.98
CA ARG A 414 3.16 -7.10 -10.27
C ARG A 414 1.85 -6.53 -10.82
N ILE A 415 0.71 -7.07 -10.39
CA ILE A 415 -0.62 -6.72 -10.95
C ILE A 415 -0.85 -5.21 -10.97
N ARG A 416 -0.55 -4.49 -9.88
CA ARG A 416 -0.76 -3.03 -9.80
C ARG A 416 -0.07 -2.27 -10.93
N LEU A 417 1.23 -2.51 -11.13
CA LEU A 417 2.00 -1.81 -12.15
C LEU A 417 1.62 -2.28 -13.55
N GLN A 418 1.31 -3.57 -13.73
CA GLN A 418 0.92 -4.09 -15.03
C GLN A 418 -0.42 -3.53 -15.52
N LEU A 419 -1.40 -3.40 -14.63
CA LEU A 419 -2.69 -2.76 -14.94
C LEU A 419 -2.49 -1.31 -15.36
N LEU A 420 -1.65 -0.60 -14.62
CA LEU A 420 -1.29 0.79 -14.91
C LEU A 420 -0.65 0.93 -16.29
N PHE A 421 0.40 0.16 -16.57
CA PHE A 421 1.20 0.27 -17.79
C PHE A 421 0.54 -0.29 -19.06
N SER A 422 -0.51 -1.11 -18.92
CA SER A 422 -1.09 -1.83 -20.07
C SER A 422 -2.55 -1.48 -20.32
N ILE A 423 -3.28 -1.04 -19.30
CA ILE A 423 -4.72 -0.77 -19.41
C ILE A 423 -4.99 0.70 -19.14
N GLU A 424 -4.63 1.19 -17.96
CA GLU A 424 -4.97 2.56 -17.58
C GLU A 424 -4.33 3.61 -18.51
N THR A 425 -3.13 3.34 -19.04
CA THR A 425 -2.47 4.22 -20.03
C THR A 425 -2.97 4.06 -21.46
N GLU A 426 -3.35 2.85 -21.86
CA GLU A 426 -3.63 2.56 -23.28
C GLU A 426 -5.07 2.90 -23.66
N ILE A 427 -6.02 2.67 -22.74
CA ILE A 427 -7.46 2.83 -23.00
C ILE A 427 -8.16 3.82 -22.05
N ASP A 428 -7.37 4.61 -21.30
CA ASP A 428 -7.82 5.62 -20.34
C ASP A 428 -8.96 5.13 -19.41
N ALA A 429 -8.68 4.03 -18.72
CA ALA A 429 -9.62 3.40 -17.78
C ALA A 429 -9.04 3.37 -16.35
N ILE A 430 -9.92 3.23 -15.36
CA ILE A 430 -9.56 2.98 -13.96
C ILE A 430 -9.68 1.48 -13.69
N CYS A 431 -8.61 0.86 -13.19
CA CYS A 431 -8.60 -0.55 -12.83
C CYS A 431 -8.69 -0.74 -11.30
N HIS A 432 -9.74 -1.42 -10.83
CA HIS A 432 -9.88 -1.81 -9.43
C HIS A 432 -9.58 -3.30 -9.26
N ALA A 433 -8.40 -3.66 -8.75
CA ALA A 433 -8.05 -5.06 -8.51
C ALA A 433 -8.54 -5.55 -7.14
N ASN A 434 -9.33 -6.63 -7.12
CA ASN A 434 -9.73 -7.31 -5.88
C ASN A 434 -8.88 -8.58 -5.66
N LEU A 435 -7.75 -8.41 -4.96
CA LEU A 435 -6.89 -9.54 -4.58
C LEU A 435 -7.23 -10.15 -3.22
N GLN A 436 -8.04 -9.47 -2.39
CA GLN A 436 -8.34 -9.90 -1.03
C GLN A 436 -9.31 -11.10 -0.98
N LYS A 437 -10.19 -11.20 -1.99
CA LYS A 437 -11.20 -12.26 -2.07
C LYS A 437 -11.10 -12.97 -3.42
N PRO A 438 -10.01 -13.72 -3.68
CA PRO A 438 -9.87 -14.46 -4.93
C PRO A 438 -10.91 -15.58 -5.02
N ILE A 439 -11.34 -15.87 -6.23
CA ILE A 439 -12.19 -17.03 -6.51
C ILE A 439 -11.28 -18.25 -6.61
N ARG A 440 -11.53 -19.26 -5.76
CA ARG A 440 -10.82 -20.55 -5.74
C ARG A 440 -11.72 -21.73 -6.12
N ASP A 441 -12.91 -21.45 -6.63
CA ASP A 441 -13.86 -22.47 -7.07
C ASP A 441 -13.40 -23.10 -8.40
N LYS A 442 -13.07 -24.39 -8.36
CA LYS A 442 -12.66 -25.18 -9.54
C LYS A 442 -13.70 -25.13 -10.67
N LYS A 443 -14.99 -24.99 -10.36
CA LYS A 443 -16.06 -24.90 -11.36
C LYS A 443 -16.05 -23.57 -12.13
N GLN A 444 -15.52 -22.51 -11.53
CA GLN A 444 -15.40 -21.18 -12.13
C GLN A 444 -14.07 -20.97 -12.88
N CYS A 445 -13.09 -21.85 -12.71
CA CYS A 445 -11.83 -21.81 -13.45
C CYS A 445 -12.07 -21.92 -14.96
N PRO A 446 -11.58 -20.99 -15.81
CA PRO A 446 -11.78 -21.05 -17.26
C PRO A 446 -11.26 -22.36 -17.84
N LYS A 447 -11.98 -22.92 -18.83
CA LYS A 447 -11.70 -24.27 -19.37
C LYS A 447 -10.27 -24.40 -19.90
N GLU A 448 -9.75 -23.34 -20.53
CA GLU A 448 -8.38 -23.28 -21.07
C GLU A 448 -7.29 -23.39 -20.01
N PHE A 449 -7.55 -22.94 -18.77
CA PHE A 449 -6.60 -23.02 -17.65
C PHE A 449 -6.88 -24.20 -16.70
N ARG A 450 -8.01 -24.90 -16.90
CA ARG A 450 -8.45 -25.96 -16.00
C ARG A 450 -7.67 -27.24 -16.26
N LYS A 451 -6.78 -27.61 -15.34
CA LYS A 451 -6.07 -28.89 -15.32
C LYS A 451 -6.49 -29.76 -14.13
N LYS A 452 -6.61 -31.07 -14.35
CA LYS A 452 -6.99 -32.02 -13.29
C LYS A 452 -5.94 -32.00 -12.18
N GLY A 453 -6.38 -31.85 -10.93
CA GLY A 453 -5.50 -31.81 -9.76
C GLY A 453 -4.85 -30.46 -9.48
N TRP A 454 -4.88 -29.50 -10.42
CA TRP A 454 -4.24 -28.20 -10.24
C TRP A 454 -5.08 -27.26 -9.35
N VAL A 455 -4.38 -26.36 -8.66
CA VAL A 455 -4.97 -25.20 -8.01
C VAL A 455 -5.30 -24.16 -9.07
N CYS A 456 -6.43 -23.48 -8.93
CA CYS A 456 -6.82 -22.36 -9.78
C CYS A 456 -7.29 -21.20 -8.91
N ILE A 457 -6.62 -20.06 -9.07
CA ILE A 457 -6.91 -18.81 -8.35
C ILE A 457 -7.28 -17.79 -9.42
N ILE A 458 -8.44 -17.15 -9.25
CA ILE A 458 -8.91 -16.10 -10.14
C ILE A 458 -9.03 -14.81 -9.34
N TRP A 459 -8.38 -13.77 -9.81
CA TRP A 459 -8.56 -12.41 -9.32
C TRP A 459 -9.36 -11.61 -10.33
N LEU A 460 -10.35 -10.88 -9.82
CA LEU A 460 -11.16 -9.98 -10.63
C LEU A 460 -10.59 -8.57 -10.55
N VAL A 461 -10.49 -7.93 -11.71
CA VAL A 461 -10.17 -6.51 -11.86
C VAL A 461 -11.37 -5.86 -12.52
N GLY A 462 -12.05 -4.97 -11.80
CA GLY A 462 -13.11 -4.14 -12.37
C GLY A 462 -12.52 -3.05 -13.25
N ILE A 463 -13.10 -2.83 -14.43
CA ILE A 463 -12.66 -1.78 -15.36
C ILE A 463 -13.75 -0.71 -15.45
N ASP A 464 -13.37 0.53 -15.18
CA ASP A 464 -14.24 1.71 -15.27
C ASP A 464 -13.67 2.68 -16.32
N PHE A 465 -14.37 2.83 -17.44
CA PHE A 465 -13.94 3.66 -18.57
C PHE A 465 -14.26 5.15 -18.40
N GLY A 466 -14.95 5.56 -17.34
CA GLY A 466 -15.36 6.96 -17.13
C GLY A 466 -16.37 7.52 -18.16
N ILE A 467 -16.48 6.92 -19.35
CA ILE A 467 -17.37 7.28 -20.45
C ILE A 467 -18.61 6.39 -20.37
N ASN A 468 -19.75 6.99 -20.00
CA ASN A 468 -21.10 6.39 -19.93
C ASN A 468 -21.44 5.42 -18.78
N GLY A 469 -20.77 5.52 -17.64
CA GLY A 469 -21.22 4.82 -16.43
C GLY A 469 -22.32 5.59 -15.73
N LYS A 470 -23.59 5.17 -15.86
CA LYS A 470 -24.60 5.46 -14.83
C LYS A 470 -23.98 5.07 -13.50
N ASP A 471 -23.74 6.07 -12.65
CA ASP A 471 -23.30 5.89 -11.26
C ASP A 471 -24.31 4.99 -10.53
N LYS A 472 -24.16 3.66 -10.58
CA LYS A 472 -24.93 2.74 -9.75
C LYS A 472 -24.57 2.90 -8.26
N ASN A 473 -23.47 3.60 -7.94
CA ASN A 473 -23.02 3.89 -6.58
C ASN A 473 -23.30 5.31 -6.10
N ILE A 474 -24.11 6.09 -6.84
CA ILE A 474 -24.87 7.20 -6.26
C ILE A 474 -26.32 6.78 -6.35
N SER A 475 -26.83 6.14 -5.29
CA SER A 475 -28.24 5.74 -5.24
C SER A 475 -29.12 6.96 -5.44
N SER A 476 -29.70 7.05 -6.63
CA SER A 476 -30.86 7.86 -6.97
C SER A 476 -32.10 7.22 -6.33
N GLN A 477 -32.15 7.25 -5.00
CA GLN A 477 -33.38 7.02 -4.24
C GLN A 477 -33.83 8.38 -3.71
N ASN A 478 -34.50 9.15 -4.58
CA ASN A 478 -35.50 10.19 -4.24
C ASN A 478 -35.97 10.99 -5.48
N LEU A 479 -36.20 10.33 -6.62
CA LEU A 479 -37.04 10.91 -7.67
C LEU A 479 -38.28 10.04 -7.83
N VAL A 480 -39.26 10.42 -7.02
CA VAL A 480 -40.67 10.03 -7.10
C VAL A 480 -41.25 10.53 -8.43
N ASN A 481 -42.10 9.69 -9.01
CA ASN A 481 -43.01 9.91 -10.14
C ASN A 481 -42.41 9.91 -11.55
N ILE A 482 -42.59 8.77 -12.23
CA ILE A 482 -42.51 8.62 -13.68
C ILE A 482 -43.95 8.67 -14.21
N SER A 483 -44.21 9.64 -15.08
CA SER A 483 -45.10 9.50 -16.23
C SER A 483 -44.24 9.26 -17.46
#